data_AF-A0AB34TD40-F1
#
_entry.id   AF-A0AB34TD40-F1
#
_cell.length_a   1.000
_cell.length_b   1.000
_cell.length_c   1.000
_cell.angle_alpha   90.00
_cell.angle_beta   90.00
_cell.angle_gamma   90.00
#
_symmetry.space_group_name_H-M   'P 1'
#
loop_
_entity.id
_entity.type
_entity.pdbx_description
1 polymer ?
#
loop_
_entity_poly.entity_id
_entity_poly.type
_entity_poly.pdbx_seq_one_letter_code
_entity_poly.pdbx_strand_id
1 'polypeptide(L)'
;MQTQTTSGDDRFDVEDVAAAIREGRSLRPAALYRIIVLDDQLHERHVDLSDPVPTGRQILQAAGSRPADEYSVYAILTSGEFEDLRLDETYDLRGRGAERFVIFQTDRAFKFTIDDRQLEWGKPSLSGRVLKTLAGVPPETYDVYLEVRGGGQDILIRDGDLIDLGKPGIERFITLIRDTTEGLLTLPEADQRYLSSHGVAFEMVSDGAHTGVIFKQLPLPSGKLNHATADVLVLLPPGYPDVAPDMFYCDPWLTLQSVGRYPTCADQAHAFQGRSWQRWSRHNTAWRPGIDGLHTMLKRIEHALAEAK
;
A
#
# COMPACT_ATOMS: atom_id res chain seq x y z
N MET A 1 -7.80 -29.18 -60.69
CA MET A 1 -6.85 -29.01 -59.57
C MET A 1 -7.06 -27.61 -59.03
N GLN A 2 -8.02 -27.44 -58.11
CA GLN A 2 -8.27 -26.15 -57.46
C GLN A 2 -7.32 -26.06 -56.26
N THR A 3 -6.37 -25.14 -56.34
CA THR A 3 -5.56 -24.72 -55.21
C THR A 3 -6.45 -23.97 -54.23
N GLN A 4 -6.80 -24.60 -53.11
CA GLN A 4 -7.31 -23.92 -51.93
C GLN A 4 -6.16 -23.12 -51.31
N THR A 5 -6.23 -21.81 -51.44
CA THR A 5 -5.44 -20.86 -50.66
C THR A 5 -6.06 -20.78 -49.26
N THR A 6 -5.51 -21.52 -48.31
CA THR A 6 -5.76 -21.32 -46.87
C THR A 6 -5.01 -20.07 -46.42
N SER A 7 -5.66 -18.90 -46.49
CA SER A 7 -5.28 -17.73 -45.71
C SER A 7 -5.88 -17.87 -44.30
N GLY A 8 -5.17 -18.57 -43.42
CA GLY A 8 -5.48 -18.59 -42.00
C GLY A 8 -5.05 -17.27 -41.38
N ASP A 9 -6.00 -16.43 -41.00
CA ASP A 9 -5.75 -15.25 -40.17
C ASP A 9 -5.46 -15.76 -38.75
N ASP A 10 -4.19 -16.03 -38.46
CA ASP A 10 -3.67 -16.55 -37.18
C ASP A 10 -3.63 -15.45 -36.10
N ARG A 11 -4.64 -14.57 -36.11
CA ARG A 11 -4.79 -13.43 -35.19
C ARG A 11 -5.62 -13.87 -34.00
N PHE A 12 -5.15 -13.50 -32.82
CA PHE A 12 -5.94 -13.66 -31.60
C PHE A 12 -7.17 -12.75 -31.65
N ASP A 13 -8.28 -13.16 -31.04
CA ASP A 13 -9.48 -12.33 -30.97
C ASP A 13 -9.22 -11.03 -30.19
N VAL A 14 -8.56 -11.14 -29.02
CA VAL A 14 -8.17 -10.01 -28.16
C VAL A 14 -6.76 -10.24 -27.61
N GLU A 15 -5.89 -9.25 -27.76
CA GLU A 15 -4.61 -9.17 -27.06
C GLU A 15 -4.74 -8.20 -25.87
N ASP A 16 -4.48 -8.69 -24.66
CA ASP A 16 -4.45 -7.86 -23.45
C ASP A 16 -3.07 -7.22 -23.31
N VAL A 17 -3.03 -5.88 -23.47
CA VAL A 17 -1.77 -5.12 -23.49
C VAL A 17 -1.10 -5.16 -22.12
N ALA A 18 -1.86 -5.06 -21.04
CA ALA A 18 -1.35 -5.09 -19.67
C ALA A 18 -0.76 -6.47 -19.33
N ALA A 19 -1.42 -7.55 -19.75
CA ALA A 19 -0.91 -8.90 -19.57
C ALA A 19 0.40 -9.12 -20.32
N ALA A 20 0.48 -8.68 -21.57
CA ALA A 20 1.69 -8.79 -22.38
C ALA A 20 2.89 -8.07 -21.76
N ILE A 21 2.68 -6.83 -21.27
CA ILE A 21 3.72 -6.03 -20.62
C ILE A 21 4.18 -6.69 -19.33
N ARG A 22 3.26 -7.19 -18.50
CA ARG A 22 3.58 -7.90 -17.25
C ARG A 22 4.37 -9.19 -17.47
N GLU A 23 4.07 -9.91 -18.55
CA GLU A 23 4.81 -11.10 -18.99
C GLU A 23 6.13 -10.76 -19.68
N GLY A 24 6.40 -9.48 -19.93
CA GLY A 24 7.62 -9.02 -20.61
C GLY A 24 7.69 -9.44 -22.09
N ARG A 25 6.56 -9.78 -22.70
CA ARG A 25 6.47 -10.23 -24.10
C ARG A 25 5.99 -9.11 -25.03
N SER A 26 6.29 -9.25 -26.32
CA SER A 26 5.70 -8.39 -27.35
C SER A 26 4.20 -8.68 -27.53
N LEU A 27 3.44 -7.66 -27.95
CA LEU A 27 2.05 -7.84 -28.36
C LEU A 27 1.97 -8.75 -29.58
N ARG A 28 1.05 -9.72 -29.55
CA ARG A 28 0.77 -10.56 -30.70
C ARG A 28 -0.18 -9.81 -31.64
N PRO A 29 -0.16 -10.11 -32.94
CA PRO A 29 -1.21 -9.69 -33.85
C PRO A 29 -2.58 -10.17 -33.37
N ALA A 30 -3.52 -9.24 -33.21
CA ALA A 30 -4.88 -9.53 -32.76
C ALA A 30 -5.90 -8.69 -33.53
N ALA A 31 -7.18 -9.11 -33.48
CA ALA A 31 -8.29 -8.31 -33.99
C ALA A 31 -8.57 -7.09 -33.10
N LEU A 32 -8.39 -7.27 -31.78
CA LEU A 32 -8.56 -6.22 -30.78
C LEU A 32 -7.37 -6.17 -29.81
N TYR A 33 -7.06 -4.98 -29.33
CA TYR A 33 -6.06 -4.67 -28.31
C TYR A 33 -6.74 -4.05 -27.11
N ARG A 34 -6.69 -4.73 -25.97
CA ARG A 34 -7.36 -4.30 -24.74
C ARG A 34 -6.43 -3.44 -23.90
N ILE A 35 -6.85 -2.19 -23.68
CA ILE A 35 -6.19 -1.21 -22.82
C ILE A 35 -7.01 -0.97 -21.54
N ILE A 36 -6.39 -0.28 -20.58
CA ILE A 36 -7.01 0.17 -19.33
C ILE A 36 -7.25 1.67 -19.43
N VAL A 37 -8.49 2.09 -19.22
CA VAL A 37 -8.88 3.50 -19.16
C VAL A 37 -9.36 3.82 -17.75
N LEU A 38 -8.86 4.91 -17.19
CA LEU A 38 -9.18 5.42 -15.86
C LEU A 38 -10.09 6.65 -15.96
N ASP A 39 -11.00 6.79 -14.99
CA ASP A 39 -11.77 8.02 -14.76
C ASP A 39 -11.05 8.99 -13.80
N ASP A 40 -11.72 10.09 -13.43
CA ASP A 40 -11.17 11.10 -12.52
C ASP A 40 -11.11 10.67 -11.03
N GLN A 41 -11.55 9.45 -10.71
CA GLN A 41 -11.33 8.80 -9.42
C GLN A 41 -10.36 7.61 -9.53
N LEU A 42 -9.72 7.45 -10.70
CA LEU A 42 -8.85 6.33 -11.04
C LEU A 42 -9.55 4.96 -11.02
N HIS A 43 -10.87 4.90 -11.22
CA HIS A 43 -11.54 3.63 -11.46
C HIS A 43 -11.20 3.11 -12.85
N GLU A 44 -10.80 1.84 -12.90
CA GLU A 44 -10.35 1.21 -14.13
C GLU A 44 -11.52 0.58 -14.90
N ARG A 45 -11.48 0.74 -16.23
CA ARG A 45 -12.31 -0.02 -17.18
C ARG A 45 -11.47 -0.49 -18.35
N HIS A 46 -11.85 -1.63 -18.93
CA HIS A 46 -11.21 -2.14 -20.13
C HIS A 46 -11.86 -1.56 -21.39
N VAL A 47 -11.03 -1.17 -22.35
CA VAL A 47 -11.46 -0.68 -23.67
C VAL A 47 -10.70 -1.43 -24.76
N ASP A 48 -11.41 -1.88 -25.78
CA ASP A 48 -10.85 -2.63 -26.90
C ASP A 48 -10.64 -1.73 -28.12
N LEU A 49 -9.45 -1.79 -28.71
CA LEU A 49 -9.03 -1.01 -29.88
C LEU A 49 -8.73 -1.92 -31.06
N SER A 50 -9.07 -1.51 -32.27
CA SER A 50 -8.82 -2.30 -33.49
C SER A 50 -7.41 -2.17 -34.06
N ASP A 51 -6.61 -1.24 -33.54
CA ASP A 51 -5.29 -0.88 -34.04
C ASP A 51 -4.30 -0.79 -32.85
N PRO A 52 -3.10 -1.40 -32.92
CA PRO A 52 -2.08 -1.27 -31.88
C PRO A 52 -1.38 0.10 -31.88
N VAL A 53 -1.64 0.97 -32.86
CA VAL A 53 -1.10 2.33 -32.94
C VAL A 53 -2.25 3.34 -33.07
N PRO A 54 -3.17 3.39 -32.08
CA PRO A 54 -4.35 4.26 -32.14
C PRO A 54 -3.96 5.74 -32.08
N THR A 55 -4.83 6.62 -32.61
CA THR A 55 -4.78 8.05 -32.28
C THR A 55 -5.47 8.36 -30.96
N GLY A 56 -5.17 9.50 -30.34
CA GLY A 56 -5.90 9.96 -29.15
C GLY A 56 -7.43 9.99 -29.37
N ARG A 57 -7.88 10.42 -30.56
CA ARG A 57 -9.29 10.41 -30.96
C ARG A 57 -9.88 8.99 -30.99
N GLN A 58 -9.14 8.00 -31.48
CA GLN A 58 -9.61 6.61 -31.53
C GLN A 58 -9.75 6.04 -30.11
N ILE A 59 -8.82 6.35 -29.20
CA ILE A 59 -8.91 5.96 -27.79
C ILE A 59 -10.18 6.55 -27.15
N LEU A 60 -10.39 7.87 -27.30
CA LEU A 60 -11.58 8.55 -26.76
C LEU A 60 -12.89 7.96 -27.32
N GLN A 61 -12.96 7.73 -28.63
CA GLN A 61 -14.15 7.19 -29.28
C GLN A 61 -14.48 5.76 -28.85
N ALA A 62 -13.45 4.90 -28.69
CA ALA A 62 -13.61 3.53 -28.20
C ALA A 62 -14.03 3.52 -26.72
N ALA A 63 -13.56 4.49 -25.95
CA ALA A 63 -13.95 4.70 -24.55
C ALA A 63 -15.35 5.35 -24.40
N GLY A 64 -16.04 5.64 -25.51
CA GLY A 64 -17.39 6.23 -25.50
C GLY A 64 -17.42 7.75 -25.23
N SER A 65 -16.27 8.42 -25.20
CA SER A 65 -16.17 9.86 -24.98
C SER A 65 -16.44 10.63 -26.27
N ARG A 66 -17.59 11.31 -26.34
CA ARG A 66 -18.07 12.02 -27.54
C ARG A 66 -18.78 13.33 -27.17
N PRO A 67 -18.59 14.42 -27.95
CA PRO A 67 -17.66 14.51 -29.07
C PRO A 67 -16.20 14.57 -28.57
N ALA A 68 -15.25 14.02 -29.34
CA ALA A 68 -13.89 13.76 -28.84
C ALA A 68 -13.10 15.03 -28.50
N ASP A 69 -13.46 16.17 -29.09
CA ASP A 69 -12.85 17.49 -28.86
C ASP A 69 -13.27 18.14 -27.53
N GLU A 70 -14.23 17.57 -26.80
CA GLU A 70 -14.56 17.97 -25.42
C GLU A 70 -13.72 17.22 -24.37
N TYR A 71 -12.83 16.32 -24.79
CA TYR A 71 -12.08 15.45 -23.90
C TYR A 71 -10.57 15.51 -24.17
N SER A 72 -9.80 15.40 -23.09
CA SER A 72 -8.37 15.14 -23.12
C SER A 72 -8.12 13.68 -22.71
N VAL A 73 -7.11 13.06 -23.32
CA VAL A 73 -6.63 11.72 -22.99
C VAL A 73 -5.14 11.78 -22.70
N TYR A 74 -4.74 11.20 -21.59
CA TYR A 74 -3.36 11.14 -21.17
C TYR A 74 -2.92 9.68 -21.06
N ALA A 75 -1.75 9.33 -21.58
CA ALA A 75 -1.10 8.06 -21.28
C ALA A 75 -0.42 8.14 -19.91
N ILE A 76 -0.54 7.10 -19.09
CA ILE A 76 0.15 7.00 -17.80
C ILE A 76 1.42 6.19 -18.02
N LEU A 77 2.56 6.87 -17.98
CA LEU A 77 3.87 6.25 -18.20
C LEU A 77 4.25 5.32 -17.05
N THR A 78 5.25 4.47 -17.27
CA THR A 78 5.81 3.60 -16.21
C THR A 78 6.37 4.39 -15.01
N SER A 79 6.78 5.65 -15.23
CA SER A 79 7.21 6.58 -14.18
C SER A 79 6.04 7.10 -13.31
N GLY A 80 4.79 6.90 -13.76
CA GLY A 80 3.58 7.49 -13.19
C GLY A 80 3.25 8.88 -13.73
N GLU A 81 4.11 9.46 -14.58
CA GLU A 81 3.84 10.75 -15.24
C GLU A 81 2.78 10.60 -16.33
N PHE A 82 2.08 11.70 -16.59
CA PHE A 82 1.03 11.76 -17.61
C PHE A 82 1.56 12.41 -18.87
N GLU A 83 1.36 11.76 -20.01
CA GLU A 83 1.67 12.29 -21.33
C GLU A 83 0.36 12.65 -22.04
N ASP A 84 0.14 13.94 -22.32
CA ASP A 84 -1.01 14.43 -23.10
C ASP A 84 -0.94 13.93 -24.54
N LEU A 85 -2.01 13.28 -25.01
CA LEU A 85 -2.10 12.78 -26.38
C LEU A 85 -3.05 13.65 -27.20
N ARG A 86 -2.51 14.30 -28.23
CA ARG A 86 -3.34 15.09 -29.15
C ARG A 86 -4.29 14.17 -29.91
N LEU A 87 -5.45 14.70 -30.31
CA LEU A 87 -6.51 13.92 -30.96
C LEU A 87 -6.03 13.15 -32.20
N ASP A 88 -5.17 13.76 -33.00
CA ASP A 88 -4.67 13.18 -34.25
C ASP A 88 -3.24 12.63 -34.13
N GLU A 89 -2.66 12.65 -32.92
CA GLU A 89 -1.39 12.02 -32.61
C GLU A 89 -1.58 10.53 -32.37
N THR A 90 -0.69 9.73 -32.96
CA THR A 90 -0.65 8.28 -32.80
C THR A 90 0.15 7.88 -31.57
N TYR A 91 -0.32 6.87 -30.85
CA TYR A 91 0.35 6.30 -29.68
C TYR A 91 0.60 4.80 -29.87
N ASP A 92 1.83 4.33 -29.68
CA ASP A 92 2.19 2.94 -29.95
C ASP A 92 2.04 2.06 -28.70
N LEU A 93 1.02 1.19 -28.68
CA LEU A 93 0.73 0.28 -27.57
C LEU A 93 1.77 -0.83 -27.38
N ARG A 94 2.70 -0.99 -28.32
CA ARG A 94 3.75 -2.03 -28.25
C ARG A 94 4.88 -1.67 -27.28
N GLY A 95 4.92 -0.42 -26.81
CA GLY A 95 5.86 0.04 -25.78
C GLY A 95 5.54 -0.50 -24.37
N ARG A 96 6.52 -0.45 -23.47
CA ARG A 96 6.28 -0.77 -22.04
C ARG A 96 5.59 0.40 -21.34
N GLY A 97 4.56 0.13 -20.55
CA GLY A 97 3.75 1.14 -19.86
C GLY A 97 2.69 1.81 -20.74
N ALA A 98 2.49 1.34 -21.96
CA ALA A 98 1.57 1.93 -22.92
C ALA A 98 0.11 1.47 -22.75
N GLU A 99 -0.21 0.73 -21.69
CA GLU A 99 -1.51 0.09 -21.49
C GLU A 99 -2.54 0.93 -20.73
N ARG A 100 -2.12 2.02 -20.07
CA ARG A 100 -2.97 2.79 -19.15
C ARG A 100 -3.19 4.21 -19.65
N PHE A 101 -4.44 4.63 -19.67
CA PHE A 101 -4.86 5.97 -20.07
C PHE A 101 -5.83 6.56 -19.07
N VAL A 102 -5.80 7.87 -18.87
CA VAL A 102 -6.84 8.59 -18.11
C VAL A 102 -7.53 9.59 -19.03
N ILE A 103 -8.85 9.69 -18.91
CA ILE A 103 -9.68 10.55 -19.77
C ILE A 103 -10.43 11.56 -18.91
N PHE A 104 -10.38 12.82 -19.34
CA PHE A 104 -11.11 13.91 -18.70
C PHE A 104 -11.95 14.66 -19.72
N GLN A 105 -13.21 14.95 -19.39
CA GLN A 105 -13.93 16.03 -20.07
C GLN A 105 -13.41 17.36 -19.53
N THR A 106 -12.58 18.05 -20.30
CA THR A 106 -11.88 19.26 -19.87
C THR A 106 -11.33 20.06 -21.07
N ASP A 107 -11.12 21.36 -20.87
CA ASP A 107 -10.45 22.26 -21.82
C ASP A 107 -9.01 22.64 -21.38
N ARG A 108 -8.58 22.18 -20.20
CA ARG A 108 -7.31 22.57 -19.57
C ARG A 108 -6.74 21.49 -18.66
N ALA A 109 -5.44 21.59 -18.43
CA ALA A 109 -4.70 20.81 -17.45
C ALA A 109 -4.32 21.67 -16.23
N PHE A 110 -4.42 21.09 -15.04
CA PHE A 110 -4.00 21.66 -13.77
C PHE A 110 -2.69 21.01 -13.35
N LYS A 111 -1.66 21.81 -13.09
CA LYS A 111 -0.33 21.32 -12.71
C LYS A 111 -0.20 21.30 -11.20
N PHE A 112 0.38 20.23 -10.67
CA PHE A 112 0.75 20.12 -9.27
C PHE A 112 2.05 19.35 -9.13
N THR A 113 2.67 19.38 -7.96
CA THR A 113 3.77 18.47 -7.63
C THR A 113 3.39 17.53 -6.52
N ILE A 114 3.83 16.28 -6.58
CA ILE A 114 3.74 15.32 -5.48
C ILE A 114 5.07 14.57 -5.35
N ASP A 115 5.67 14.61 -4.17
CA ASP A 115 7.00 14.04 -3.91
C ASP A 115 8.04 14.49 -4.96
N ASP A 116 8.08 15.81 -5.19
CA ASP A 116 8.91 16.52 -6.17
C ASP A 116 8.66 16.19 -7.66
N ARG A 117 7.75 15.25 -7.97
CA ARG A 117 7.33 14.96 -9.35
C ARG A 117 6.23 15.91 -9.78
N GLN A 118 6.38 16.54 -10.95
CA GLN A 118 5.34 17.39 -11.54
C GLN A 118 4.36 16.52 -12.34
N LEU A 119 3.07 16.64 -12.04
CA LEU A 119 2.00 15.94 -12.72
C LEU A 119 0.96 16.93 -13.27
N GLU A 120 0.18 16.45 -14.24
CA GLU A 120 -0.93 17.19 -14.85
C GLU A 120 -2.25 16.46 -14.56
N TRP A 121 -3.30 17.21 -14.22
CA TRP A 121 -4.63 16.67 -13.91
C TRP A 121 -5.72 17.39 -14.70
N GLY A 122 -6.72 16.67 -15.21
CA GLY A 122 -7.76 17.26 -16.05
C GLY A 122 -8.96 17.84 -15.29
N LYS A 123 -8.97 17.86 -13.96
CA LYS A 123 -10.04 18.45 -13.14
C LYS A 123 -9.51 19.51 -12.16
N PRO A 124 -10.30 20.53 -11.81
CA PRO A 124 -9.87 21.54 -10.85
C PRO A 124 -9.81 21.00 -9.41
N SER A 125 -10.48 19.88 -9.12
CA SER A 125 -10.50 19.27 -7.79
C SER A 125 -9.85 17.89 -7.78
N LEU A 126 -9.07 17.60 -6.75
CA LEU A 126 -8.37 16.33 -6.56
C LEU A 126 -8.54 15.82 -5.13
N SER A 127 -8.83 14.53 -4.94
CA SER A 127 -9.00 13.97 -3.60
C SER A 127 -7.68 13.50 -2.99
N GLY A 128 -7.61 13.46 -1.66
CA GLY A 128 -6.47 12.88 -0.94
C GLY A 128 -6.18 11.44 -1.34
N ARG A 129 -7.22 10.63 -1.58
CA ARG A 129 -7.07 9.23 -2.02
C ARG A 129 -6.43 9.12 -3.40
N VAL A 130 -6.86 9.98 -4.34
CA VAL A 130 -6.27 10.03 -5.68
C VAL A 130 -4.81 10.50 -5.60
N LEU A 131 -4.50 11.52 -4.80
CA LEU A 131 -3.12 11.97 -4.57
C LEU A 131 -2.20 10.83 -4.10
N LYS A 132 -2.60 10.06 -3.09
CA LYS A 132 -1.82 8.90 -2.61
C LYS A 132 -1.62 7.84 -3.69
N THR A 133 -2.65 7.60 -4.50
CA THR A 133 -2.58 6.65 -5.62
C THR A 133 -1.59 7.13 -6.69
N LEU A 134 -1.60 8.42 -7.04
CA LEU A 134 -0.66 9.03 -7.99
C LEU A 134 0.79 9.08 -7.44
N ALA A 135 0.95 9.23 -6.13
CA ALA A 135 2.24 9.07 -5.45
C ALA A 135 2.78 7.63 -5.51
N GLY A 136 1.94 6.64 -5.80
CA GLY A 136 2.31 5.22 -5.77
C GLY A 136 2.49 4.68 -4.36
N VAL A 137 1.89 5.32 -3.36
CA VAL A 137 1.99 4.93 -1.94
C VAL A 137 0.70 4.24 -1.47
N PRO A 138 0.77 3.26 -0.55
CA PRO A 138 -0.43 2.64 -0.01
C PRO A 138 -1.24 3.67 0.81
N PRO A 139 -2.53 3.89 0.49
CA PRO A 139 -3.32 4.95 1.11
C PRO A 139 -3.55 4.73 2.62
N GLU A 140 -3.42 3.48 3.06
CA GLU A 140 -3.63 3.05 4.45
C GLU A 140 -2.43 3.35 5.36
N THR A 141 -1.22 3.45 4.79
CA THR A 141 0.03 3.63 5.56
C THR A 141 0.70 4.98 5.30
N TYR A 142 0.18 5.79 4.38
CA TYR A 142 0.69 7.13 4.09
C TYR A 142 -0.38 8.19 4.29
N ASP A 143 0.03 9.33 4.79
CA ASP A 143 -0.72 10.58 4.75
C ASP A 143 -0.15 11.51 3.68
N VAL A 144 -0.99 12.42 3.19
CA VAL A 144 -0.60 13.43 2.21
C VAL A 144 -0.85 14.81 2.78
N TYR A 145 0.12 15.70 2.58
CA TYR A 145 0.11 17.06 3.09
C TYR A 145 0.23 18.05 1.93
N LEU A 146 -0.42 19.20 2.04
CA LEU A 146 -0.21 20.37 1.18
C LEU A 146 0.82 21.30 1.82
N GLU A 147 1.91 21.56 1.12
CA GLU A 147 2.97 22.47 1.54
C GLU A 147 2.45 23.91 1.62
N VAL A 148 2.62 24.58 2.76
CA VAL A 148 2.27 26.00 2.92
C VAL A 148 3.52 26.86 2.79
N ARG A 149 3.65 27.57 1.66
CA ARG A 149 4.78 28.48 1.41
C ARG A 149 4.85 29.61 2.44
N GLY A 150 6.06 29.94 2.88
CA GLY A 150 6.32 31.05 3.80
C GLY A 150 6.41 30.66 5.28
N GLY A 151 6.63 29.37 5.58
CA GLY A 151 6.82 28.88 6.95
C GLY A 151 5.53 28.62 7.72
N GLY A 152 4.40 28.49 7.02
CA GLY A 152 3.17 27.96 7.59
C GLY A 152 3.30 26.46 7.86
N GLN A 153 2.41 25.93 8.70
CA GLN A 153 2.33 24.49 8.93
C GLN A 153 1.65 23.82 7.72
N ASP A 154 2.23 22.71 7.25
CA ASP A 154 1.65 21.92 6.17
C ASP A 154 0.27 21.38 6.56
N ILE A 155 -0.63 21.33 5.57
CA ILE A 155 -2.04 21.00 5.80
C ILE A 155 -2.25 19.53 5.47
N LEU A 156 -2.63 18.73 6.48
CA LEU A 156 -3.03 17.34 6.28
C LEU A 156 -4.28 17.27 5.39
N ILE A 157 -4.23 16.39 4.39
CA ILE A 157 -5.32 16.09 3.47
C ILE A 157 -5.80 14.67 3.73
N ARG A 158 -7.06 14.53 4.13
CA ARG A 158 -7.70 13.23 4.29
C ARG A 158 -8.15 12.69 2.93
N ASP A 159 -8.37 11.39 2.88
CA ASP A 159 -8.74 10.68 1.64
C ASP A 159 -9.92 11.28 0.88
N GLY A 160 -10.94 11.75 1.61
CA GLY A 160 -12.16 12.35 1.04
C GLY A 160 -12.11 13.87 0.90
N ASP A 161 -11.04 14.52 1.35
CA ASP A 161 -10.90 15.97 1.19
C ASP A 161 -10.65 16.28 -0.29
N LEU A 162 -11.38 17.27 -0.82
CA LEU A 162 -11.24 17.75 -2.20
C LEU A 162 -10.43 19.03 -2.24
N ILE A 163 -9.31 18.99 -2.95
CA ILE A 163 -8.35 20.08 -3.04
C ILE A 163 -8.53 20.78 -4.37
N ASP A 164 -8.67 22.10 -4.32
CA ASP A 164 -8.80 22.96 -5.49
C ASP A 164 -7.43 23.34 -6.05
N LEU A 165 -7.11 22.80 -7.24
CA LEU A 165 -5.93 23.09 -8.06
C LEU A 165 -6.12 24.33 -8.95
N GLY A 166 -7.30 24.95 -8.95
CA GLY A 166 -7.62 26.12 -9.78
C GLY A 166 -7.08 27.44 -9.22
N LYS A 167 -6.44 27.42 -8.05
CA LYS A 167 -5.88 28.61 -7.41
C LYS A 167 -4.61 29.07 -8.14
N PRO A 168 -4.25 30.37 -8.05
CA PRO A 168 -3.00 30.84 -8.63
C PRO A 168 -1.79 30.17 -7.97
N GLY A 169 -1.01 29.43 -8.76
CA GLY A 169 0.21 28.78 -8.31
C GLY A 169 0.33 27.35 -8.81
N ILE A 170 1.22 26.60 -8.16
CA ILE A 170 1.33 25.14 -8.30
C ILE A 170 1.29 24.61 -6.87
N GLU A 171 0.24 23.87 -6.55
CA GLU A 171 0.11 23.13 -5.30
C GLU A 171 1.21 22.08 -5.19
N ARG A 172 1.81 21.96 -4.00
CA ARG A 172 2.84 20.97 -3.73
C ARG A 172 2.37 20.03 -2.63
N PHE A 173 2.30 18.76 -2.97
CA PHE A 173 1.93 17.70 -2.06
C PHE A 173 3.15 16.88 -1.68
N ILE A 174 3.16 16.41 -0.44
CA ILE A 174 4.20 15.54 0.10
C ILE A 174 3.49 14.36 0.73
N THR A 175 3.91 13.15 0.38
CA THR A 175 3.46 11.94 1.06
C THR A 175 4.45 11.56 2.16
N LEU A 176 3.91 11.23 3.32
CA LEU A 176 4.69 10.77 4.46
C LEU A 176 4.06 9.49 4.97
N ILE A 177 4.89 8.53 5.39
CA ILE A 177 4.39 7.37 6.12
C ILE A 177 3.64 7.90 7.34
N ARG A 178 2.38 7.48 7.51
CA ARG A 178 1.54 7.74 8.66
C ARG A 178 2.28 7.17 9.88
N ASP A 179 2.95 8.06 10.60
CA ASP A 179 3.83 7.82 11.74
C ASP A 179 5.04 6.91 11.51
N THR A 180 6.12 7.50 10.99
CA THR A 180 7.46 7.14 11.50
C THR A 180 7.72 7.87 12.83
N THR A 181 7.58 7.13 13.93
CA THR A 181 8.48 7.24 15.09
C THR A 181 8.44 8.51 15.97
N GLU A 182 7.29 8.93 16.49
CA GLU A 182 7.21 9.50 17.84
C GLU A 182 5.90 9.06 18.52
N GLY A 183 5.96 7.94 19.26
CA GLY A 183 4.86 7.44 20.07
C GLY A 183 3.67 6.94 19.25
N LEU A 184 3.65 5.64 18.94
CA LEU A 184 2.48 5.01 18.34
C LEU A 184 1.29 5.11 19.33
N LEU A 185 0.45 6.13 19.20
CA LEU A 185 -0.70 6.34 20.09
C LEU A 185 -1.79 5.28 19.84
N THR A 186 -1.81 4.68 18.66
CA THR A 186 -2.80 3.69 18.21
C THR A 186 -2.18 2.65 17.28
N LEU A 187 -2.54 1.38 17.44
CA LEU A 187 -2.08 0.29 16.54
C LEU A 187 -2.61 0.47 15.10
N PRO A 188 -1.97 -0.14 14.08
CA PRO A 188 -2.55 -0.25 12.74
C PRO A 188 -3.95 -0.89 12.76
N GLU A 189 -4.83 -0.50 11.84
CA GLU A 189 -6.24 -0.95 11.82
C GLU A 189 -6.36 -2.48 11.74
N ALA A 190 -5.51 -3.13 10.95
CA ALA A 190 -5.48 -4.58 10.82
C ALA A 190 -5.24 -5.28 12.17
N ASP A 191 -4.32 -4.75 12.99
CA ASP A 191 -4.03 -5.30 14.31
C ASP A 191 -5.17 -5.02 15.29
N GLN A 192 -5.73 -3.80 15.29
CA GLN A 192 -6.89 -3.48 16.13
C GLN A 192 -8.07 -4.41 15.84
N ARG A 193 -8.36 -4.66 14.56
CA ARG A 193 -9.43 -5.55 14.11
C ARG A 193 -9.17 -7.00 14.52
N TYR A 194 -7.92 -7.46 14.38
CA TYR A 194 -7.54 -8.81 14.80
C TYR A 194 -7.71 -9.00 16.31
N LEU A 195 -7.12 -8.11 17.12
CA LEU A 195 -7.19 -8.21 18.59
C LEU A 195 -8.63 -8.15 19.09
N SER A 196 -9.44 -7.25 18.54
CA SER A 196 -10.86 -7.11 18.91
C SER A 196 -11.68 -8.36 18.56
N SER A 197 -11.49 -8.91 17.35
CA SER A 197 -12.21 -10.11 16.91
C SER A 197 -11.81 -11.38 17.65
N HIS A 198 -10.60 -11.43 18.22
CA HIS A 198 -10.09 -12.55 19.00
C HIS A 198 -10.23 -12.35 20.52
N GLY A 199 -10.85 -11.25 20.95
CA GLY A 199 -11.06 -10.94 22.37
C GLY A 199 -9.75 -10.77 23.15
N VAL A 200 -8.67 -10.37 22.49
CA VAL A 200 -7.36 -10.18 23.12
C VAL A 200 -7.35 -8.82 23.80
N ALA A 201 -7.35 -8.81 25.12
CA ALA A 201 -7.20 -7.60 25.90
C ALA A 201 -5.77 -7.06 25.76
N PHE A 202 -5.64 -5.80 25.35
CA PHE A 202 -4.33 -5.17 25.18
C PHE A 202 -4.34 -3.72 25.68
N GLU A 203 -3.14 -3.22 25.96
CA GLU A 203 -2.87 -1.85 26.38
C GLU A 203 -1.67 -1.32 25.59
N MET A 204 -1.79 -0.13 25.02
CA MET A 204 -0.66 0.58 24.41
C MET A 204 0.09 1.36 25.49
N VAL A 205 1.41 1.24 25.48
CA VAL A 205 2.27 1.80 26.52
C VAL A 205 3.51 2.44 25.91
N SER A 206 4.01 3.50 26.54
CA SER A 206 5.23 4.18 26.14
C SER A 206 6.16 4.38 27.34
N ASP A 207 7.47 4.25 27.13
CA ASP A 207 8.52 4.56 28.10
C ASP A 207 9.68 5.29 27.41
N GLY A 208 9.74 6.60 27.62
CA GLY A 208 10.58 7.50 26.84
C GLY A 208 10.25 7.42 25.35
N ALA A 209 11.24 7.08 24.52
CA ALA A 209 11.09 6.95 23.07
C ALA A 209 10.56 5.56 22.63
N HIS A 210 10.44 4.59 23.54
CA HIS A 210 9.99 3.24 23.19
C HIS A 210 8.48 3.14 23.34
N THR A 211 7.82 2.56 22.32
CA THR A 211 6.40 2.20 22.38
C THR A 211 6.27 0.69 22.42
N GLY A 212 5.25 0.19 23.11
CA GLY A 212 4.96 -1.22 23.20
C GLY A 212 3.46 -1.50 23.34
N VAL A 213 3.11 -2.76 23.15
CA VAL A 213 1.79 -3.30 23.43
C VAL A 213 1.91 -4.34 24.54
N ILE A 214 1.06 -4.23 25.56
CA ILE A 214 0.92 -5.23 26.61
C ILE A 214 -0.33 -6.05 26.33
N PHE A 215 -0.18 -7.33 26.05
CA PHE A 215 -1.27 -8.29 26.07
C PHE A 215 -1.56 -8.69 27.52
N LYS A 216 -2.78 -8.44 28.00
CA LYS A 216 -3.14 -8.65 29.40
C LYS A 216 -3.59 -10.09 29.62
N GLN A 217 -3.04 -10.73 30.65
CA GLN A 217 -3.47 -12.06 31.11
C GLN A 217 -3.52 -13.11 29.99
N LEU A 218 -2.50 -13.13 29.14
CA LEU A 218 -2.38 -14.11 28.07
C LEU A 218 -2.31 -15.54 28.68
N PRO A 219 -3.13 -16.50 28.22
CA PRO A 219 -3.12 -17.85 28.75
C PRO A 219 -1.81 -18.57 28.41
N LEU A 220 -1.24 -19.24 29.41
CA LEU A 220 -0.01 -20.01 29.29
C LEU A 220 -0.29 -21.51 29.10
N PRO A 221 0.62 -22.27 28.47
CA PRO A 221 0.43 -23.71 28.27
C PRO A 221 0.31 -24.45 29.61
N SER A 222 -0.80 -25.18 29.79
CA SER A 222 -1.09 -25.89 31.04
C SER A 222 -0.01 -26.92 31.37
N GLY A 223 0.45 -26.95 32.61
CA GLY A 223 1.45 -27.90 33.09
C GLY A 223 2.89 -27.61 32.66
N LYS A 224 3.13 -26.54 31.88
CA LYS A 224 4.45 -26.21 31.32
C LYS A 224 5.20 -25.19 32.17
N LEU A 225 4.51 -24.12 32.57
CA LEU A 225 5.06 -22.98 33.28
C LEU A 225 4.40 -22.84 34.66
N ASN A 226 5.09 -22.19 35.59
CA ASN A 226 4.64 -21.99 36.98
C ASN A 226 3.40 -21.10 37.14
N HIS A 227 2.92 -20.45 36.08
CA HIS A 227 1.72 -19.60 36.08
C HIS A 227 0.74 -20.02 34.98
N ALA A 228 -0.55 -19.77 35.21
CA ALA A 228 -1.61 -20.05 34.23
C ALA A 228 -1.78 -18.92 33.20
N THR A 229 -1.44 -17.68 33.57
CA THR A 229 -1.49 -16.49 32.72
C THR A 229 -0.27 -15.60 32.95
N ALA A 230 0.06 -14.76 31.97
CA ALA A 230 1.03 -13.68 32.12
C ALA A 230 0.64 -12.47 31.28
N ASP A 231 1.01 -11.27 31.73
CA ASP A 231 1.07 -10.13 30.85
C ASP A 231 2.28 -10.29 29.91
N VAL A 232 2.10 -9.97 28.64
CA VAL A 232 3.17 -10.06 27.64
C VAL A 232 3.37 -8.70 26.97
N LEU A 233 4.54 -8.11 27.18
CA LEU A 233 4.97 -6.89 26.50
C LEU A 233 5.66 -7.25 25.18
N VAL A 234 5.28 -6.56 24.11
CA VAL A 234 6.00 -6.53 22.84
C VAL A 234 6.38 -5.08 22.56
N LEU A 235 7.67 -4.81 22.41
CA LEU A 235 8.16 -3.50 22.00
C LEU A 235 7.98 -3.37 20.48
N LEU A 236 7.36 -2.27 20.06
CA LEU A 236 7.12 -1.96 18.66
C LEU A 236 8.29 -1.12 18.15
N PRO A 237 9.07 -1.62 17.19
CA PRO A 237 10.18 -0.85 16.64
C PRO A 237 9.67 0.33 15.80
N PRO A 238 10.52 1.35 15.60
CA PRO A 238 10.31 2.34 14.55
C PRO A 238 10.00 1.66 13.21
N GLY A 239 8.91 2.06 12.55
CA GLY A 239 8.48 1.48 11.27
C GLY A 239 7.67 0.19 11.36
N TYR A 240 7.22 -0.22 12.55
CA TYR A 240 6.17 -1.24 12.68
C TYR A 240 4.89 -0.82 11.93
N PRO A 241 4.22 -1.71 11.14
CA PRO A 241 4.43 -3.16 11.06
C PRO A 241 5.44 -3.63 10.00
N ASP A 242 6.04 -2.76 9.21
CA ASP A 242 7.02 -3.18 8.19
C ASP A 242 8.37 -3.60 8.81
N VAL A 243 8.68 -3.10 10.01
CA VAL A 243 9.80 -3.54 10.84
C VAL A 243 9.32 -4.49 11.92
N ALA A 244 9.95 -5.67 12.00
CA ALA A 244 9.55 -6.75 12.90
C ALA A 244 9.84 -6.44 14.37
N PRO A 245 8.89 -6.68 15.29
CA PRO A 245 9.20 -6.78 16.71
C PRO A 245 10.17 -7.94 16.96
N ASP A 246 11.23 -7.66 17.72
CA ASP A 246 12.34 -8.59 17.88
C ASP A 246 12.07 -9.67 18.94
N MET A 247 11.68 -9.22 20.14
CA MET A 247 11.51 -10.05 21.33
C MET A 247 10.15 -9.80 22.00
N PHE A 248 9.81 -10.64 22.98
CA PHE A 248 8.72 -10.40 23.90
C PHE A 248 9.20 -10.51 25.34
N TYR A 249 8.41 -9.98 26.26
CA TYR A 249 8.74 -9.93 27.67
C TYR A 249 7.54 -10.31 28.52
N CYS A 250 7.75 -11.11 29.56
CA CYS A 250 6.68 -11.62 30.42
C CYS A 250 6.72 -10.99 31.82
N ASP A 251 5.53 -10.77 32.37
CA ASP A 251 5.33 -10.48 33.79
C ASP A 251 4.07 -11.25 34.27
N PRO A 252 4.16 -12.14 35.28
CA PRO A 252 5.33 -12.43 36.11
C PRO A 252 6.44 -13.18 35.36
N TRP A 253 7.60 -13.31 36.01
CA TRP A 253 8.69 -14.14 35.52
C TRP A 253 8.30 -15.63 35.55
N LEU A 254 8.53 -16.31 34.43
CA LEU A 254 8.09 -17.67 34.19
C LEU A 254 9.24 -18.66 34.38
N THR A 255 8.97 -19.74 35.11
CA THR A 255 9.86 -20.90 35.26
C THR A 255 9.18 -22.15 34.74
N LEU A 256 9.97 -23.12 34.28
CA LEU A 256 9.47 -24.43 33.88
C LEU A 256 8.93 -25.15 35.12
N GLN A 257 7.66 -25.54 35.09
CA GLN A 257 6.99 -26.12 36.25
C GLN A 257 7.65 -27.43 36.73
N SER A 258 8.24 -28.20 35.80
CA SER A 258 8.86 -29.49 36.10
C SER A 258 10.18 -29.39 36.86
N VAL A 259 10.97 -28.33 36.65
CA VAL A 259 12.34 -28.20 37.16
C VAL A 259 12.62 -26.93 37.94
N GLY A 260 11.68 -25.97 37.95
CA GLY A 260 11.79 -24.69 38.67
C GLY A 260 12.90 -23.77 38.14
N ARG A 261 13.35 -23.96 36.89
CA ARG A 261 14.39 -23.14 36.25
C ARG A 261 13.80 -22.24 35.17
N TYR A 262 14.50 -21.15 34.85
CA TYR A 262 14.13 -20.31 33.73
C TYR A 262 14.30 -21.05 32.40
N PRO A 263 13.39 -20.83 31.44
CA PRO A 263 13.57 -21.30 30.07
C PRO A 263 14.85 -20.74 29.44
N THR A 264 15.34 -21.45 28.43
CA THR A 264 16.54 -21.08 27.68
C THR A 264 16.41 -19.68 27.08
N CYS A 265 17.41 -18.83 27.34
CA CYS A 265 17.45 -17.42 26.95
C CYS A 265 16.23 -16.61 27.44
N ALA A 266 15.76 -16.90 28.66
CA ALA A 266 14.67 -16.22 29.35
C ALA A 266 15.01 -15.88 30.82
N ASP A 267 16.23 -15.42 31.09
CA ASP A 267 16.77 -15.20 32.44
C ASP A 267 17.22 -13.76 32.70
N GLN A 268 16.97 -12.84 31.76
CA GLN A 268 17.38 -11.45 31.85
C GLN A 268 16.20 -10.51 32.12
N ALA A 269 16.46 -9.51 32.97
CA ALA A 269 15.50 -8.46 33.27
C ALA A 269 15.49 -7.38 32.18
N HIS A 270 14.30 -6.83 31.92
CA HIS A 270 14.11 -5.64 31.11
C HIS A 270 13.22 -4.66 31.87
N ALA A 271 13.74 -3.46 32.16
CA ALA A 271 12.99 -2.41 32.83
C ALA A 271 12.14 -1.66 31.81
N PHE A 272 10.83 -1.57 32.06
CA PHE A 272 9.89 -0.81 31.23
C PHE A 272 8.70 -0.36 32.07
N GLN A 273 8.38 0.94 32.06
CA GLN A 273 7.38 1.61 32.91
C GLN A 273 7.50 1.27 34.40
N GLY A 274 8.73 1.19 34.91
CA GLY A 274 8.99 0.85 36.32
C GLY A 274 8.71 -0.61 36.69
N ARG A 275 8.31 -1.46 35.75
CA ARG A 275 8.19 -2.93 35.92
C ARG A 275 9.46 -3.62 35.42
N SER A 276 9.80 -4.75 36.05
CA SER A 276 10.91 -5.60 35.65
C SER A 276 10.39 -6.84 34.92
N TRP A 277 10.47 -6.83 33.61
CA TRP A 277 9.96 -7.88 32.75
C TRP A 277 11.03 -8.96 32.49
N GLN A 278 10.60 -10.22 32.39
CA GLN A 278 11.46 -11.31 31.95
C GLN A 278 11.63 -11.25 30.44
N ARG A 279 12.83 -11.03 29.93
CA ARG A 279 13.11 -10.97 28.49
C ARG A 279 13.18 -12.36 27.88
N TRP A 280 12.42 -12.60 26.82
CA TRP A 280 12.49 -13.82 26.01
C TRP A 280 13.13 -13.53 24.65
N SER A 281 14.39 -13.95 24.49
CA SER A 281 15.13 -13.76 23.24
C SER A 281 14.73 -14.81 22.21
N ARG A 282 13.75 -14.47 21.35
CA ARG A 282 13.22 -15.29 20.25
C ARG A 282 13.13 -14.44 18.98
N HIS A 283 14.29 -14.21 18.35
CA HIS A 283 14.43 -13.36 17.17
C HIS A 283 13.64 -13.86 15.95
N ASN A 284 13.28 -12.94 15.04
CA ASN A 284 12.67 -13.26 13.76
C ASN A 284 13.56 -12.85 12.59
N THR A 285 13.78 -13.74 11.63
CA THR A 285 14.45 -13.41 10.38
C THR A 285 13.54 -13.49 9.15
N ALA A 286 12.29 -13.93 9.31
CA ALA A 286 11.36 -14.23 8.22
C ALA A 286 10.11 -13.33 8.21
N TRP A 287 10.17 -12.15 8.84
CA TRP A 287 9.08 -11.18 8.82
C TRP A 287 8.82 -10.65 7.41
N ARG A 288 7.55 -10.57 7.01
CA ARG A 288 7.11 -10.08 5.70
C ARG A 288 6.48 -8.69 5.85
N PRO A 289 7.16 -7.61 5.42
CA PRO A 289 6.59 -6.26 5.40
C PRO A 289 5.26 -6.21 4.64
N GLY A 290 4.32 -5.39 5.12
CA GLY A 290 2.96 -5.27 4.57
C GLY A 290 2.05 -6.50 4.75
N ILE A 291 2.53 -7.61 5.32
CA ILE A 291 1.75 -8.85 5.51
C ILE A 291 1.67 -9.23 6.99
N ASP A 292 2.80 -9.28 7.69
CA ASP A 292 2.87 -9.69 9.09
C ASP A 292 2.54 -8.54 10.05
N GLY A 293 1.96 -8.88 11.21
CA GLY A 293 1.57 -7.93 12.26
C GLY A 293 1.46 -8.60 13.64
N LEU A 294 0.68 -8.03 14.56
CA LEU A 294 0.55 -8.56 15.92
C LEU A 294 -0.08 -9.95 15.94
N HIS A 295 -0.89 -10.29 14.94
CA HIS A 295 -1.39 -11.65 14.75
C HIS A 295 -0.26 -12.67 14.59
N THR A 296 0.74 -12.38 13.75
CA THR A 296 1.94 -13.22 13.57
C THR A 296 2.76 -13.24 14.85
N MET A 297 2.93 -12.10 15.51
CA MET A 297 3.68 -12.02 16.77
C MET A 297 3.04 -12.84 17.89
N LEU A 298 1.72 -12.79 18.06
CA LEU A 298 0.99 -13.59 19.05
C LEU A 298 1.17 -15.09 18.83
N LYS A 299 1.08 -15.57 17.57
CA LYS A 299 1.35 -16.98 17.26
C LYS A 299 2.77 -17.40 17.55
N ARG A 300 3.74 -16.51 17.34
CA ARG A 300 5.14 -16.75 17.72
C ARG A 300 5.32 -16.84 19.24
N ILE A 301 4.66 -15.97 19.99
CA ILE A 301 4.67 -15.99 21.47
C ILE A 301 4.07 -17.30 21.99
N GLU A 302 2.87 -17.66 21.52
CA GLU A 302 2.20 -18.92 21.87
C GLU A 302 3.11 -20.12 21.62
N HIS A 303 3.73 -20.19 20.45
CA HIS A 303 4.66 -21.26 20.09
C HIS A 303 5.92 -21.28 20.98
N ALA A 304 6.52 -20.12 21.23
CA ALA A 304 7.72 -20.01 22.07
C ALA A 304 7.47 -20.43 23.53
N LEU A 305 6.29 -20.12 24.07
CA LEU A 305 5.90 -20.51 25.43
C LEU A 305 5.60 -22.02 25.51
N ALA A 306 4.98 -22.61 24.48
CA ALA A 306 4.72 -24.05 24.41
C ALA A 306 6.01 -24.87 24.31
N GLU A 307 6.95 -24.42 23.48
CA GLU A 307 8.23 -25.10 23.20
C GLU A 307 9.35 -24.72 24.18
N ALA A 308 9.04 -24.02 25.27
CA ALA A 308 10.02 -23.64 26.28
C ALA A 308 10.79 -24.86 26.84
N LYS A 309 12.11 -24.73 26.96
CA LYS A 309 13.04 -25.79 27.43
C LYS A 309 14.09 -25.20 28.36
#